data_AF-A0A2V2UPK7-F1
#
_entry.id   AF-A0A2V2UPK7-F1
#
_cell.length_a   1.000
_cell.length_b   1.000
_cell.length_c   1.000
_cell.angle_alpha   90.00
_cell.angle_beta   90.00
_cell.angle_gamma   90.00
#
_symmetry.space_group_name_H-M   'P 1'
#
loop_
_entity.id
_entity.type
_entity.pdbx_description
1 polymer ?
#
loop_
_entity_poly.entity_id
_entity_poly.type
_entity_poly.pdbx_seq_one_letter_code
_entity_poly.pdbx_strand_id
1 'polypeptide(L)'
;MTFCTKGMGLSPDSHRRRMPWTAEKECVPGVVHGSKGKMVLDAARRVDVECVDRASQVYPLEALRAAVATYEYNTSRGKKIY
;
A
#
# COMPACT_ATOMS: atom_id res chain seq x y z
N MET A 1 -36.87 -13.75 18.01
CA MET A 1 -35.93 -14.03 16.89
C MET A 1 -35.34 -12.71 16.42
N THR A 2 -34.05 -12.69 16.08
CA THR A 2 -33.36 -11.50 15.54
C THR A 2 -32.73 -11.85 14.19
N PHE A 3 -32.57 -10.86 13.30
CA PHE A 3 -31.93 -11.09 12.00
C PHE A 3 -30.49 -11.59 12.11
N CYS A 4 -29.81 -11.31 13.22
CA CYS A 4 -28.41 -11.65 13.46
C CYS A 4 -28.15 -13.16 13.60
N THR A 5 -29.16 -13.99 13.87
CA THR A 5 -28.96 -15.45 13.98
C THR A 5 -28.55 -16.09 12.65
N LYS A 6 -28.73 -15.40 11.53
CA LYS A 6 -28.29 -15.83 10.20
C LYS A 6 -26.82 -15.45 9.89
N GLY A 7 -26.15 -14.73 10.78
CA GLY A 7 -24.79 -14.24 10.56
C GLY A 7 -24.72 -12.97 9.71
N MET A 8 -23.49 -12.50 9.45
CA MET A 8 -23.22 -11.25 8.74
C MET A 8 -23.24 -11.43 7.20
N GLY A 9 -22.91 -12.64 6.72
CA GLY A 9 -23.10 -13.10 5.35
C GLY A 9 -24.06 -14.29 5.32
N LEU A 10 -25.04 -14.28 4.41
CA LEU A 10 -26.06 -15.33 4.31
C LEU A 10 -25.61 -16.56 3.53
N SER A 11 -24.62 -16.39 2.64
CA SER A 11 -24.05 -17.42 1.78
C SER A 11 -22.62 -17.01 1.39
N PRO A 12 -21.70 -17.95 1.18
CA PRO A 12 -20.38 -17.67 0.61
C PRO A 12 -20.45 -17.07 -0.80
N ASP A 13 -21.50 -17.39 -1.56
CA ASP A 13 -21.72 -16.86 -2.90
C ASP A 13 -22.09 -15.37 -2.88
N SER A 14 -21.80 -14.69 -4.00
CA SER A 14 -22.27 -13.32 -4.20
C SER A 14 -23.79 -13.24 -4.06
N HIS A 15 -24.29 -12.41 -3.14
CA HIS A 15 -25.73 -12.25 -2.91
C HIS A 15 -26.50 -11.76 -4.16
N ARG A 16 -25.82 -11.10 -5.11
CA ARG A 16 -26.38 -10.68 -6.39
C ARG A 16 -25.50 -11.17 -7.54
N ARG A 17 -26.13 -11.76 -8.56
CA ARG A 17 -25.45 -12.28 -9.76
C ARG A 17 -24.55 -11.26 -10.49
N ARG A 18 -24.88 -9.96 -10.40
CA ARG A 18 -24.10 -8.86 -11.02
C ARG A 18 -23.06 -8.22 -10.09
N MET A 19 -22.83 -8.77 -8.90
CA MET A 19 -21.85 -8.28 -7.92
C MET A 19 -20.84 -9.37 -7.55
N PRO A 20 -20.04 -9.89 -8.51
CA PRO A 20 -19.11 -10.98 -8.23
C PRO A 20 -18.04 -10.62 -7.17
N TRP A 21 -17.74 -9.33 -6.97
CA TRP A 21 -16.76 -8.88 -5.96
C TRP A 21 -17.25 -8.99 -4.51
N THR A 22 -18.54 -9.28 -4.28
CA THR A 22 -19.11 -9.48 -2.92
C THR A 22 -19.14 -10.93 -2.47
N ALA A 23 -18.60 -11.86 -3.27
CA ALA A 23 -18.38 -13.23 -2.82
C ALA A 23 -17.49 -13.23 -1.57
N GLU A 24 -17.80 -14.11 -0.62
CA GLU A 24 -17.09 -14.20 0.64
C GLU A 24 -15.65 -14.67 0.39
N LYS A 25 -14.70 -13.97 0.99
CA LYS A 25 -13.27 -14.27 0.92
C LYS A 25 -12.56 -13.70 2.13
N GLU A 26 -11.45 -14.31 2.50
CA GLU A 26 -10.56 -13.74 3.48
C GLU A 26 -10.05 -12.37 3.00
N CYS A 27 -10.26 -11.34 3.80
CA CYS A 27 -9.83 -9.99 3.51
C CYS A 27 -8.57 -9.65 4.32
N VAL A 28 -7.59 -9.04 3.66
CA VAL A 28 -6.37 -8.54 4.30
C VAL A 28 -6.64 -7.13 4.85
N PRO A 29 -6.15 -6.76 6.06
CA PRO A 29 -6.32 -5.42 6.62
C PRO A 29 -5.49 -4.37 5.85
N GLY A 30 -6.00 -3.97 4.68
CA GLY A 30 -5.31 -3.11 3.73
C GLY A 30 -5.01 -1.69 4.23
N VAL A 31 -5.75 -1.17 5.20
CA VAL A 31 -5.47 0.14 5.80
C VAL A 31 -4.13 0.13 6.55
N VAL A 32 -3.88 -0.93 7.31
CA VAL A 32 -2.66 -1.07 8.11
C VAL A 32 -1.47 -1.40 7.21
N HIS A 33 -1.65 -2.34 6.28
CA HIS A 33 -0.56 -2.77 5.38
C HIS A 33 -0.30 -1.79 4.23
N GLY A 34 -1.31 -1.05 3.79
CA GLY A 34 -1.20 -0.05 2.73
C GLY A 34 -0.61 1.29 3.21
N SER A 35 -0.75 1.61 4.50
CA SER A 35 -0.14 2.81 5.07
C SER A 35 1.31 2.55 5.49
N LYS A 36 2.25 3.09 4.72
CA LYS A 36 3.69 3.12 5.06
C LYS A 36 4.03 4.39 5.82
N GLY A 37 4.84 4.25 6.87
CA GLY A 37 5.29 5.39 7.68
C GLY A 37 6.20 6.31 6.85
N LYS A 38 5.89 7.61 6.80
CA LYS A 38 6.63 8.58 5.97
C LYS A 38 7.89 9.14 6.63
N MET A 39 8.04 8.96 7.95
CA MET A 39 9.12 9.57 8.74
C MET A 39 10.53 9.27 8.22
N VAL A 40 10.74 8.06 7.67
CA VAL A 40 12.03 7.64 7.07
C VAL A 40 12.42 8.51 5.86
N LEU A 41 11.46 9.22 5.25
CA LEU A 41 11.68 10.07 4.09
C LEU A 41 11.99 11.53 4.45
N ASP A 42 11.86 11.95 5.71
CA ASP A 42 11.89 13.37 6.10
C ASP A 42 13.23 14.06 5.75
N ALA A 43 14.34 13.31 5.78
CA ALA A 43 15.68 13.80 5.45
C ALA A 43 16.12 13.49 4.00
N ALA A 44 15.25 12.85 3.20
CA ALA A 44 15.60 12.35 1.87
C ALA A 44 15.07 13.28 0.77
N ARG A 45 15.98 13.92 0.03
CA ARG A 45 15.62 14.71 -1.16
C ARG A 45 15.30 13.79 -2.34
N ARG A 46 14.01 13.50 -2.53
CA ARG A 46 13.51 12.72 -3.68
C ARG A 46 13.26 13.64 -4.87
N VAL A 47 13.62 13.15 -6.05
CA VAL A 47 13.35 13.79 -7.33
C VAL A 47 12.29 12.96 -8.04
N ASP A 48 11.35 13.64 -8.69
CA ASP A 48 10.29 12.96 -9.44
C ASP A 48 10.84 12.27 -10.70
N VAL A 49 10.15 11.23 -11.15
CA VAL A 49 10.58 10.41 -12.30
C VAL A 49 10.61 11.24 -13.60
N GLU A 50 9.75 12.25 -13.70
CA GLU A 50 9.66 13.13 -14.87
C GLU A 50 10.72 14.24 -14.86
N CYS A 51 11.37 14.53 -13.72
CA CYS A 51 12.36 15.58 -13.54
C CYS A 51 13.77 15.16 -14.00
N VAL A 52 13.94 14.96 -15.30
CA VAL A 52 15.22 14.53 -15.92
C VAL A 52 16.14 15.68 -16.34
N ASP A 53 15.70 16.93 -16.16
CA ASP A 53 16.48 18.11 -16.52
C ASP A 53 17.69 18.30 -15.59
N ARG A 54 18.71 19.00 -16.09
CA ARG A 54 19.96 19.20 -15.36
C ARG A 54 19.78 20.02 -14.08
N ALA A 55 18.79 20.90 -14.00
CA ALA A 55 18.57 21.75 -12.83
C ALA A 55 17.91 20.96 -11.67
N SER A 56 17.17 19.90 -12.00
CA SER A 56 16.57 18.99 -11.02
C SER A 56 17.53 17.94 -10.45
N GLN A 57 18.72 17.75 -11.04
CA GLN A 57 19.68 16.77 -10.57
C GLN A 57 20.23 17.11 -9.18
N VAL A 58 20.41 16.07 -8.36
CA VAL A 58 20.95 16.14 -7.00
C VAL A 58 22.33 15.52 -6.92
N TYR A 59 23.07 15.87 -5.87
CA TYR A 59 24.40 15.31 -5.64
C TYR A 59 24.32 13.77 -5.55
N PRO A 60 25.24 13.00 -6.17
CA PRO A 60 25.13 11.55 -6.23
C PRO A 60 24.98 10.85 -4.87
N LEU A 61 25.63 11.34 -3.82
CA LEU A 61 25.47 10.79 -2.47
C LEU A 61 24.06 11.04 -1.89
N GLU A 62 23.44 12.19 -2.20
CA GLU A 62 22.06 12.47 -1.82
C GLU A 62 21.08 11.56 -2.57
N ALA A 63 21.33 11.31 -3.86
CA ALA A 63 20.54 10.36 -4.64
C ALA A 63 20.58 8.95 -4.05
N LEU A 64 21.77 8.48 -3.62
CA LEU A 64 21.93 7.19 -2.95
C LEU A 64 21.20 7.16 -1.60
N ARG A 65 21.30 8.21 -0.78
CA ARG A 65 20.54 8.30 0.48
C ARG A 65 19.03 8.25 0.24
N ALA A 66 18.54 8.95 -0.78
CA ALA A 66 17.12 8.93 -1.15
C ALA A 66 16.68 7.54 -1.64
N ALA A 67 17.53 6.82 -2.38
CA ALA A 67 17.26 5.45 -2.81
C ALA A 67 17.16 4.49 -1.60
N VAL A 68 18.10 4.57 -0.65
CA VAL A 68 18.08 3.77 0.58
C VAL A 68 16.85 4.07 1.43
N ALA A 69 16.53 5.35 1.67
CA ALA A 69 15.33 5.75 2.40
C ALA A 69 14.04 5.27 1.72
N THR A 70 14.01 5.27 0.38
CA THR A 70 12.87 4.74 -0.38
C THR A 70 12.74 3.21 -0.23
N TYR A 71 13.85 2.49 -0.19
CA TYR A 71 13.85 1.05 0.08
C TYR A 71 13.32 0.76 1.49
N GLU A 72 13.84 1.43 2.52
CA GLU A 72 13.38 1.28 3.90
C GLU A 72 11.89 1.63 4.06
N TYR A 73 11.45 2.72 3.45
CA TYR A 73 10.04 3.08 3.37
C TYR A 73 9.19 1.93 2.79
N ASN A 74 9.67 1.31 1.71
CA ASN A 74 8.96 0.23 1.04
C ASN A 74 8.90 -1.07 1.85
N THR A 75 9.90 -1.35 2.70
CA THR A 75 9.98 -2.55 3.53
C THR A 75 9.50 -2.36 4.97
N SER A 76 9.21 -1.12 5.38
CA SER A 76 8.86 -0.74 6.77
C SER A 76 7.70 -1.52 7.41
N ARG A 77 6.72 -1.96 6.61
CA ARG A 77 5.49 -2.63 7.08
C ARG A 77 5.51 -4.14 6.93
N GLY A 78 6.46 -4.69 6.18
CA GLY A 78 6.48 -6.10 5.80
C GLY A 78 7.06 -6.30 4.41
N LYS A 79 7.16 -7.57 4.02
CA LYS A 79 7.68 -7.97 2.71
C LYS A 79 6.52 -8.24 1.75
N LYS A 80 6.64 -7.74 0.53
CA LYS A 80 5.77 -8.12 -0.58
C LYS A 80 6.21 -9.48 -1.13
N ILE A 81 5.30 -10.13 -1.86
CA ILE A 81 5.56 -11.40 -2.56
C ILE A 81 6.37 -11.17 -3.86
N TYR A 82 6.23 -9.98 -4.45
CA TYR A 82 6.91 -9.54 -5.66
C TYR A 82 8.35 -9.10 -5.38
#